data_AF-A0A9E0B410-F1
#
_entry.id   AF-A0A9E0B410-F1
#
_cell.length_a   1.000
_cell.length_b   1.000
_cell.length_c   1.000
_cell.angle_alpha   90.00
_cell.angle_beta   90.00
_cell.angle_gamma   90.00
#
_symmetry.space_group_name_H-M   'P 1'
#
loop_
_entity.id
_entity.type
_entity.pdbx_description
1 polymer ?
#
loop_
_entity_poly.entity_id
_entity_poly.type
_entity_poly.pdbx_seq_one_letter_code
_entity_poly.pdbx_strand_id
1 'polypeptide(L)'
;MDIRVIESIITVATFFILRFATVKFLAKVQKKYDYSKYRIRPILKFANLSIFIILVIVLIAIWGVEQTNILTFITSVVTVVGIALVAQWSILSNISSALIIFISHPVKLGESITIIDKEFDIKGQVSDIGLFYVILKTDTAEKITIPNNVFLQKATKINLKKQ
;
A
#
# COMPACT_ATOMS: atom_id res chain seq x y z
N MET A 1 -5.06 0.49 -43.94
CA MET A 1 -4.34 0.20 -42.68
C MET A 1 -5.36 -0.39 -41.73
N ASP A 2 -5.15 -1.62 -41.26
CA ASP A 2 -6.14 -2.30 -40.42
C ASP A 2 -6.34 -1.51 -39.12
N ILE A 3 -7.59 -1.46 -38.64
CA ILE A 3 -7.97 -0.75 -37.41
C ILE A 3 -7.07 -1.13 -36.23
N ARG A 4 -6.69 -2.42 -36.14
CA ARG A 4 -5.80 -2.99 -35.11
C ARG A 4 -4.39 -2.39 -35.13
N VAL A 5 -3.88 -2.08 -36.32
CA VAL A 5 -2.56 -1.46 -36.47
C VAL A 5 -2.62 -0.01 -35.99
N ILE A 6 -3.71 0.71 -36.28
CA ILE A 6 -3.91 2.08 -35.79
C ILE A 6 -4.01 2.08 -34.26
N GLU A 7 -4.82 1.19 -33.68
CA GLU A 7 -4.96 1.02 -32.23
C GLU A 7 -3.63 0.67 -31.55
N SER A 8 -2.83 -0.19 -32.17
CA SER A 8 -1.48 -0.55 -31.67
C SER A 8 -0.54 0.65 -31.66
N ILE A 9 -0.52 1.46 -32.73
CA ILE A 9 0.31 2.67 -32.81
C ILE A 9 -0.11 3.68 -31.75
N ILE A 10 -1.41 3.92 -31.60
CA ILE A 10 -1.95 4.83 -30.57
C ILE A 10 -1.57 4.34 -29.17
N THR A 11 -1.67 3.04 -28.91
CA THR A 11 -1.32 2.43 -27.61
C THR A 11 0.16 2.62 -27.30
N VAL A 12 1.05 2.36 -28.27
CA VAL A 12 2.49 2.56 -28.10
C VAL A 12 2.84 4.04 -27.91
N ALA A 13 2.21 4.95 -28.66
CA ALA A 13 2.40 6.38 -28.47
C ALA A 13 1.96 6.82 -27.07
N THR A 14 0.80 6.34 -26.60
CA THR A 14 0.27 6.60 -25.25
C THR A 14 1.22 6.08 -24.17
N PHE A 15 1.83 4.91 -24.36
CA PHE A 15 2.84 4.36 -23.46
C PHE A 15 4.04 5.30 -23.28
N PHE A 16 4.61 5.82 -24.38
CA PHE A 16 5.74 6.74 -24.30
C PHE A 16 5.37 8.05 -23.62
N ILE A 17 4.17 8.58 -23.90
CA ILE A 17 3.63 9.78 -23.24
C ILE A 17 3.49 9.54 -21.72
N LEU A 18 2.87 8.44 -21.31
CA LEU A 18 2.69 8.09 -19.89
C LEU A 18 4.02 7.89 -19.17
N ARG A 19 4.98 7.22 -19.81
CA ARG A 19 6.33 7.02 -19.26
C ARG A 19 7.05 8.35 -19.06
N PHE A 20 7.00 9.23 -20.06
CA PHE A 20 7.60 10.56 -19.97
C PHE A 20 6.94 11.42 -18.90
N ALA A 21 5.61 11.41 -18.84
CA ALA A 21 4.83 12.11 -17.81
C ALA A 21 5.19 11.60 -16.41
N THR A 22 5.31 10.28 -16.22
CA THR A 22 5.68 9.65 -14.95
C THR A 22 7.07 10.07 -14.49
N VAL A 23 8.07 10.05 -15.38
CA VAL A 23 9.44 10.49 -15.08
C VAL A 23 9.45 11.97 -14.66
N LYS A 24 8.76 12.83 -15.42
CA LYS A 24 8.66 14.26 -15.10
C LYS A 24 7.95 14.51 -13.78
N PHE A 25 6.85 13.82 -13.54
CA PHE A 25 6.07 13.93 -12.31
C PHE A 25 6.89 13.52 -11.10
N LEU A 26 7.55 12.36 -11.15
CA LEU A 26 8.38 11.87 -10.04
C LEU A 26 9.61 12.77 -9.80
N ALA A 27 10.21 13.34 -10.86
CA ALA A 27 11.28 14.33 -10.70
C ALA A 27 10.79 15.63 -10.03
N LYS A 28 9.55 16.06 -10.33
CA LYS A 28 8.92 17.22 -9.68
C LYS A 28 8.61 16.93 -8.21
N VAL A 29 8.06 15.76 -7.90
CA VAL A 29 7.80 15.30 -6.52
C VAL A 29 9.10 15.22 -5.73
N GLN A 30 10.16 14.66 -6.33
CA GLN A 30 11.47 14.58 -5.70
C GLN A 30 11.97 15.97 -5.27
N LYS A 31 11.92 16.95 -6.17
CA LYS A 31 12.37 18.32 -5.89
C LYS A 31 11.48 19.05 -4.88
N LYS A 32 10.16 18.85 -4.94
CA LYS A 32 9.20 19.55 -4.06
C LYS A 32 9.29 19.10 -2.60
N TYR A 33 9.54 17.81 -2.36
CA TYR A 33 9.56 17.22 -1.01
C TYR A 33 10.97 16.87 -0.53
N ASP A 34 12.00 17.30 -1.28
CA ASP A 34 13.42 16.99 -1.06
C ASP A 34 13.69 15.50 -0.77
N TYR A 35 12.98 14.63 -1.50
CA TYR A 35 13.18 13.19 -1.31
C TYR A 35 14.53 12.77 -1.85
N SER A 36 15.24 11.97 -1.04
CA SER A 36 16.46 11.29 -1.47
C SER A 36 16.26 10.53 -2.78
N LYS A 37 17.25 10.61 -3.68
CA LYS A 37 17.30 9.85 -4.94
C LYS A 37 17.11 8.34 -4.72
N TYR A 38 17.52 7.82 -3.58
CA TYR A 38 17.38 6.40 -3.22
C TYR A 38 15.93 5.99 -2.94
N ARG A 39 15.06 6.92 -2.51
CA ARG A 39 13.63 6.64 -2.29
C ARG A 39 12.81 6.67 -3.59
N ILE A 40 13.14 7.58 -4.50
CA ILE A 40 12.40 7.75 -5.76
C ILE A 40 12.76 6.70 -6.82
N ARG A 41 14.01 6.23 -6.84
CA ARG A 41 14.48 5.25 -7.83
C ARG A 41 13.66 3.95 -7.87
N PRO A 42 13.38 3.28 -6.74
CA PRO A 42 12.51 2.10 -6.73
C PRO A 42 11.11 2.42 -7.24
N ILE A 43 10.51 3.53 -6.81
CA ILE A 43 9.17 3.96 -7.23
C ILE A 43 9.11 4.13 -8.76
N LEU A 44 10.12 4.79 -9.34
CA LEU A 44 10.20 4.98 -10.79
C LEU A 44 10.37 3.64 -11.53
N LYS A 45 11.19 2.72 -11.00
CA LYS A 45 11.35 1.38 -11.59
C LYS A 45 10.02 0.61 -11.59
N PHE A 46 9.32 0.60 -10.45
CA PHE A 46 8.02 -0.05 -10.33
C PHE A 46 6.98 0.58 -11.26
N ALA A 47 6.87 1.91 -11.29
CA ALA A 47 5.92 2.59 -12.18
C ALA A 47 6.18 2.28 -13.66
N ASN A 48 7.45 2.31 -14.10
CA ASN A 48 7.80 1.96 -15.47
C ASN A 48 7.49 0.48 -15.79
N LEU A 49 7.75 -0.43 -14.86
CA LEU A 49 7.43 -1.85 -15.01
C LEU A 49 5.91 -2.05 -15.14
N SER A 50 5.11 -1.41 -14.29
CA SER A 50 3.65 -1.49 -14.34
C SER A 50 3.10 -0.95 -15.66
N ILE A 51 3.56 0.21 -16.12
CA ILE A 51 3.15 0.80 -17.40
C ILE A 51 3.52 -0.13 -18.57
N PHE A 52 4.68 -0.80 -18.50
CA PHE A 52 5.09 -1.78 -19.51
C PHE A 52 4.21 -3.04 -19.51
N ILE A 53 3.89 -3.59 -18.33
CA ILE A 53 2.99 -4.74 -18.21
C ILE A 53 1.60 -4.38 -18.80
N ILE A 54 1.08 -3.19 -18.50
CA ILE A 54 -0.20 -2.72 -19.05
C ILE A 54 -0.13 -2.62 -20.58
N LEU A 55 0.95 -2.06 -21.13
CA LEU A 55 1.15 -2.01 -22.59
C LEU A 55 1.05 -3.41 -23.21
N VAL A 56 1.76 -4.39 -22.65
CA VAL A 56 1.75 -5.77 -23.15
C VAL A 56 0.34 -6.35 -23.11
N ILE A 57 -0.39 -6.18 -22.01
CA ILE A 57 -1.78 -6.66 -21.86
C ILE A 57 -2.70 -6.03 -22.92
N VAL A 58 -2.62 -4.71 -23.12
CA VAL A 58 -3.47 -4.01 -24.10
C VAL A 58 -3.14 -4.44 -25.53
N LEU A 59 -1.86 -4.61 -25.87
CA LEU A 59 -1.48 -5.13 -27.18
C LEU A 59 -2.02 -6.55 -27.39
N ILE A 60 -1.89 -7.45 -26.41
CA ILE A 60 -2.47 -8.80 -26.49
C ILE A 60 -3.98 -8.73 -26.76
N ALA A 61 -4.69 -7.81 -26.11
CA ALA A 61 -6.13 -7.61 -26.32
C ALA A 61 -6.47 -7.10 -27.72
N ILE A 62 -5.74 -6.11 -28.26
CA ILE A 62 -5.95 -5.54 -29.62
C ILE A 62 -5.78 -6.62 -30.69
N TRP A 63 -4.81 -7.50 -30.52
CA TRP A 63 -4.53 -8.57 -31.49
C TRP A 63 -5.53 -9.73 -31.41
N GLY A 64 -6.56 -9.62 -30.56
CA GLY A 64 -7.75 -10.46 -30.61
C GLY A 64 -7.55 -11.83 -29.98
N VAL A 65 -6.72 -11.93 -28.94
CA VAL A 65 -6.78 -13.08 -28.04
C VAL A 65 -8.22 -13.17 -27.52
N GLU A 66 -8.85 -14.33 -27.71
CA GLU A 66 -10.28 -14.56 -27.39
C GLU A 66 -10.64 -14.01 -25.99
N GLN A 67 -11.81 -13.40 -25.84
CA GLN A 67 -12.23 -12.80 -24.56
C GLN A 67 -12.17 -13.82 -23.39
N THR A 68 -12.41 -15.10 -23.67
CA THR A 68 -12.25 -16.21 -22.72
C THR A 68 -10.81 -16.35 -22.22
N ASN A 69 -9.82 -16.13 -23.08
CA ASN A 69 -8.40 -16.16 -22.73
C ASN A 69 -8.00 -14.95 -21.88
N ILE A 70 -8.63 -13.78 -22.10
CA ILE A 70 -8.43 -12.59 -21.27
C ILE A 70 -8.96 -12.81 -19.84
N LEU A 71 -10.17 -13.37 -19.70
CA LEU A 71 -10.75 -13.68 -18.39
C LEU A 71 -9.91 -14.72 -17.63
N THR A 72 -9.45 -15.76 -18.33
CA THR A 72 -8.55 -16.78 -17.79
C THR A 72 -7.23 -16.17 -17.33
N PHE A 73 -6.65 -15.27 -18.13
CA PHE A 73 -5.44 -14.54 -17.78
C PHE A 73 -5.65 -13.68 -16.52
N ILE A 74 -6.69 -12.84 -16.47
CA ILE A 74 -6.99 -12.00 -15.30
C ILE A 74 -7.16 -12.86 -14.05
N THR A 75 -7.93 -13.95 -14.16
CA THR A 75 -8.14 -14.89 -13.05
C THR A 75 -6.82 -15.47 -12.57
N SER A 76 -5.95 -15.92 -13.48
CA SER A 76 -4.63 -16.45 -13.13
C SER A 76 -3.75 -15.42 -12.43
N VAL A 77 -3.73 -14.17 -12.88
CA VAL A 77 -2.98 -13.09 -12.22
C VAL A 77 -3.53 -12.81 -10.82
N VAL A 78 -4.85 -12.69 -10.69
CA VAL A 78 -5.51 -12.47 -9.39
C VAL A 78 -5.22 -13.64 -8.45
N THR A 79 -5.27 -14.88 -8.93
CA THR A 79 -4.92 -16.06 -8.13
C THR A 79 -3.47 -16.01 -7.65
N VAL A 80 -2.51 -15.73 -8.54
CA VAL A 80 -1.09 -15.65 -8.16
C VAL A 80 -0.83 -14.50 -7.18
N VAL A 81 -1.45 -13.33 -7.40
CA VAL A 81 -1.36 -12.20 -6.47
C VAL A 81 -1.99 -12.55 -5.13
N GLY A 82 -3.16 -13.21 -5.13
CA GLY A 82 -3.81 -13.69 -3.91
C GLY A 82 -2.92 -14.65 -3.12
N ILE A 83 -2.31 -15.63 -3.79
CA ILE A 83 -1.35 -16.56 -3.17
C ILE A 83 -0.12 -15.81 -2.63
N ALA A 84 0.41 -14.83 -3.36
CA ALA A 84 1.55 -14.04 -2.92
C ALA A 84 1.22 -13.19 -1.68
N LEU A 85 0.01 -12.61 -1.62
CA LEU A 85 -0.46 -11.86 -0.45
C LEU A 85 -0.64 -12.77 0.77
N VAL A 86 -1.18 -13.97 0.57
CA VAL A 86 -1.29 -14.98 1.63
C VAL A 86 0.08 -15.46 2.06
N ALA A 87 1.01 -15.70 1.14
CA ALA A 87 2.40 -16.03 1.48
C ALA A 87 3.05 -14.93 2.34
N GLN A 88 2.71 -13.67 2.06
CA GLN A 88 3.10 -12.52 2.86
C GLN A 88 2.07 -12.21 3.96
N TRP A 89 1.73 -13.22 4.78
CA TRP A 89 0.74 -13.17 5.88
C TRP A 89 0.75 -11.87 6.70
N SER A 90 1.93 -11.31 6.97
CA SER A 90 2.09 -10.08 7.72
C SER A 90 1.38 -8.86 7.10
N ILE A 91 1.39 -8.72 5.76
CA ILE A 91 0.74 -7.60 5.08
C ILE A 91 -0.77 -7.70 5.24
N LEU A 92 -1.32 -8.87 4.92
CA LEU A 92 -2.76 -9.11 4.99
C LEU A 92 -3.27 -8.99 6.43
N SER A 93 -2.52 -9.55 7.38
CA SER A 93 -2.84 -9.47 8.82
C SER A 93 -2.86 -8.02 9.32
N ASN A 94 -1.87 -7.20 8.97
CA ASN A 94 -1.83 -5.80 9.40
C ASN A 94 -2.96 -4.95 8.80
N ILE A 95 -3.28 -5.14 7.51
CA ILE A 95 -4.38 -4.42 6.84
C ILE A 95 -5.73 -4.79 7.47
N SER A 96 -5.99 -6.08 7.64
CA SER A 96 -7.22 -6.56 8.27
C SER A 96 -7.34 -6.08 9.72
N SER A 97 -6.23 -6.11 10.48
CA SER A 97 -6.20 -5.55 11.84
C SER A 97 -6.43 -4.04 11.88
N ALA A 98 -5.93 -3.27 10.90
CA ALA A 98 -6.20 -1.84 10.79
C ALA A 98 -7.70 -1.55 10.69
N LEU A 99 -8.40 -2.30 9.84
CA LEU A 99 -9.86 -2.18 9.66
C LEU A 99 -10.61 -2.50 10.97
N ILE A 100 -10.21 -3.58 11.65
CA ILE A 100 -10.82 -3.96 12.94
C ILE A 100 -10.56 -2.88 14.00
N ILE A 101 -9.33 -2.36 14.07
CA ILE A 101 -8.97 -1.29 15.01
C ILE A 101 -9.84 -0.06 14.76
N PHE A 102 -9.98 0.34 13.50
CA PHE A 102 -10.73 1.54 13.13
C PHE A 102 -12.24 1.42 13.38
N ILE A 103 -12.83 0.25 13.15
CA ILE A 103 -14.29 0.05 13.21
C ILE A 103 -14.75 -0.38 14.60
N SER A 104 -14.02 -1.30 15.24
CA SER A 104 -14.54 -2.08 16.36
C SER A 104 -13.72 -1.97 17.64
N HIS A 105 -12.46 -1.52 17.58
CA HIS A 105 -11.62 -1.44 18.77
C HIS A 105 -11.96 -0.19 19.58
N PRO A 106 -12.04 -0.29 20.93
CA PRO A 106 -12.47 0.83 21.77
C PRO A 106 -11.48 2.01 21.78
N VAL A 107 -10.20 1.73 21.50
CA VAL A 107 -9.13 2.74 21.47
C VAL A 107 -9.27 3.68 20.27
N LYS A 108 -9.25 4.98 20.54
CA LYS A 108 -9.35 6.05 19.54
C LYS A 108 -8.09 6.90 19.43
N LEU A 109 -7.99 7.62 18.32
CA LEU A 109 -6.96 8.64 18.12
C LEU A 109 -7.01 9.68 19.25
N GLY A 110 -5.85 10.00 19.83
CA GLY A 110 -5.71 10.97 20.92
C GLY A 110 -5.92 10.39 22.32
N GLU A 111 -6.31 9.14 22.47
CA GLU A 111 -6.46 8.52 23.80
C GLU A 111 -5.11 8.11 24.39
N SER A 112 -4.96 8.32 25.70
CA SER A 112 -3.84 7.79 26.48
C SER A 112 -4.14 6.36 26.87
N ILE A 113 -3.29 5.43 26.43
CA ILE A 113 -3.46 4.00 26.69
C ILE A 113 -2.21 3.39 27.33
N THR A 114 -2.40 2.25 27.97
CA THR A 114 -1.33 1.35 28.40
C THR A 114 -1.55 0.01 27.72
N ILE A 115 -0.59 -0.44 26.92
CA ILE A 115 -0.57 -1.78 26.37
C ILE A 115 0.07 -2.68 27.42
N ILE A 116 -0.65 -3.74 27.80
CA ILE A 116 -0.19 -4.72 28.78
C ILE A 116 0.58 -5.80 28.03
N ASP A 117 1.88 -5.90 28.31
CA ASP A 117 2.76 -6.93 27.77
C ASP A 117 3.38 -7.76 28.90
N LYS A 118 3.91 -8.94 28.56
CA LYS A 118 4.50 -9.87 29.52
C LYS A 118 5.81 -9.35 30.11
N GLU A 119 6.55 -8.55 29.35
CA GLU A 119 7.87 -8.04 29.75
C GLU A 119 7.77 -6.65 30.39
N PHE A 120 7.08 -5.72 29.72
CA PHE A 120 6.92 -4.36 30.20
C PHE A 120 5.66 -3.72 29.61
N ASP A 121 4.99 -2.91 30.42
CA ASP A 121 3.85 -2.11 29.97
C ASP A 121 4.32 -0.95 29.09
N ILE A 122 3.67 -0.75 27.95
CA ILE A 122 3.93 0.38 27.06
C ILE A 122 2.86 1.43 27.27
N LYS A 123 3.25 2.63 27.72
CA LYS A 123 2.34 3.76 27.95
C LYS A 123 2.54 4.85 26.91
N GLY A 124 1.45 5.39 26.37
CA GLY A 124 1.51 6.51 25.46
C GLY A 124 0.14 6.95 24.96
N GLN A 125 0.13 8.10 24.29
CA GLN A 125 -1.05 8.61 23.59
C GLN A 125 -1.08 8.09 22.15
N VAL A 126 -2.22 7.59 21.70
CA VAL A 126 -2.41 7.18 20.30
C VAL A 126 -2.32 8.41 19.41
N SER A 127 -1.27 8.48 18.61
CA SER A 127 -0.98 9.62 17.74
C SER A 127 -1.37 9.40 16.29
N ASP A 128 -1.40 8.13 15.85
CA ASP A 128 -1.83 7.74 14.51
C ASP A 128 -2.29 6.28 14.47
N ILE A 129 -3.26 5.98 13.60
CA ILE A 129 -3.71 4.62 13.28
C ILE A 129 -3.63 4.48 11.76
N GLY A 130 -2.49 3.98 11.29
CA GLY A 130 -2.22 3.78 9.87
C GLY A 130 -2.63 2.39 9.38
N LEU A 131 -2.43 2.15 8.08
CA LEU A 131 -2.76 0.87 7.44
C LEU A 131 -1.92 -0.31 7.97
N PHE A 132 -0.69 -0.06 8.42
CA PHE A 132 0.23 -1.10 8.89
C PHE A 132 0.59 -1.00 10.37
N TYR A 133 0.51 0.20 10.95
CA TYR A 133 1.01 0.48 12.29
C TYR A 133 0.11 1.42 13.06
N VAL A 134 0.02 1.18 14.37
CA VAL A 134 -0.44 2.16 15.37
C VAL A 134 0.79 2.86 15.92
N ILE A 135 0.75 4.20 15.99
CA ILE A 135 1.85 5.00 16.51
C ILE A 135 1.43 5.62 17.84
N LEU A 136 2.16 5.29 18.90
CA LEU A 136 2.02 5.92 20.21
C LEU A 136 3.08 6.99 20.39
N LYS A 137 2.71 8.10 21.02
CA LYS A 137 3.63 9.12 21.50
C LYS A 137 3.73 9.02 23.03
N THR A 138 4.93 8.86 23.55
CA THR A 138 5.18 8.78 25.00
C THR A 138 5.31 10.18 25.60
N ASP A 139 5.22 10.25 26.93
CA ASP A 139 5.48 11.50 27.68
C ASP A 139 6.96 11.93 27.57
N THR A 140 7.86 11.00 27.28
CA THR A 140 9.30 11.23 26.99
C THR A 140 9.56 11.73 25.56
N ALA A 141 8.50 12.09 24.82
CA ALA A 141 8.55 12.57 23.44
C ALA A 141 9.09 11.55 22.41
N GLU A 142 9.03 10.26 22.72
CA GLU A 142 9.39 9.17 21.81
C GLU A 142 8.17 8.74 20.99
N LYS A 143 8.43 8.13 19.82
CA LYS A 143 7.40 7.51 18.98
C LYS A 143 7.58 6.00 18.99
N ILE A 144 6.57 5.30 19.47
CA ILE A 144 6.53 3.83 19.47
C ILE A 144 5.63 3.40 18.32
N THR A 145 6.18 2.63 17.39
CA THR A 145 5.46 2.14 16.21
C THR A 145 5.18 0.65 16.38
N ILE A 146 3.90 0.28 16.40
CA ILE A 146 3.46 -1.08 16.70
C ILE A 146 2.70 -1.62 15.48
N PRO A 147 3.08 -2.78 14.93
CA PRO A 147 2.29 -3.42 13.87
C PRO A 147 0.83 -3.61 14.32
N ASN A 148 -0.12 -3.30 13.45
CA ASN A 148 -1.54 -3.39 13.75
C ASN A 148 -1.94 -4.79 14.23
N ASN A 149 -1.37 -5.83 13.63
CA ASN A 149 -1.67 -7.20 14.01
C ASN A 149 -1.19 -7.56 15.43
N VAL A 150 -0.04 -7.00 15.85
CA VAL A 150 0.48 -7.17 17.21
C VAL A 150 -0.37 -6.36 18.18
N PHE A 151 -0.67 -5.11 17.85
CA PHE A 151 -1.49 -4.22 18.69
C PHE A 151 -2.84 -4.85 19.04
N LEU A 152 -3.53 -5.39 18.03
CA LEU A 152 -4.85 -6.01 18.20
C LEU A 152 -4.83 -7.26 19.11
N GLN A 153 -3.69 -7.93 19.24
CA GLN A 153 -3.53 -9.13 20.07
C GLN A 153 -3.17 -8.82 21.53
N LYS A 154 -2.87 -7.55 21.85
CA LYS A 154 -2.47 -7.14 23.20
C LYS A 154 -3.67 -6.57 23.96
N ALA A 155 -3.67 -6.77 25.28
CA ALA A 155 -4.66 -6.13 26.13
C ALA A 155 -4.31 -4.64 26.26
N THR A 156 -5.31 -3.77 26.11
CA THR A 156 -5.15 -2.31 26.23
C THR A 156 -5.98 -1.76 27.37
N LYS A 157 -5.36 -0.98 28.25
CA LYS A 157 -6.04 -0.18 29.27
C LYS A 157 -6.16 1.26 28.78
N ILE A 158 -7.38 1.80 28.70
CA ILE A 158 -7.62 3.21 28.39
C ILE A 158 -7.52 4.00 29.69
N ASN A 159 -6.62 4.98 29.74
CA ASN A 159 -6.45 5.84 30.90
C ASN A 159 -7.49 6.95 30.85
N LEU A 160 -8.58 6.79 31.60
CA LEU A 160 -9.59 7.82 31.76
C LEU A 160 -8.98 9.02 32.49
N LYS A 161 -9.13 10.23 31.94
CA LYS A 161 -8.80 11.44 32.69
C LYS A 161 -9.68 11.47 33.93
N LYS A 162 -9.07 11.48 35.12
CA LYS A 162 -9.82 11.80 36.34
C LYS A 162 -10.37 13.22 36.17
N GLN A 163 -11.69 13.35 36.30
CA GLN A 163 -12.37 14.64 36.42
C GLN A 163 -11.91 15.33 37.71
#